data_AF-A0AAJ3DHP3-F1
#
_entry.id   AF-A0AAJ3DHP3-F1
#
_cell.length_a   1.000
_cell.length_b   1.000
_cell.length_c   1.000
_cell.angle_alpha   90.00
_cell.angle_beta   90.00
_cell.angle_gamma   90.00
#
_symmetry.space_group_name_H-M   'P 1'
#
loop_
_entity.id
_entity.type
_entity.pdbx_description
1 polymer ?
#
loop_
_entity_poly.entity_id
_entity_poly.type
_entity_poly.pdbx_seq_one_letter_code
_entity_poly.pdbx_strand_id
1 'polypeptide(L)'
;MEIEDGLSEPPADRAGHHRRTTLAVAAAAIGLALVGSFLLRQQRATEQVAPAKPAPTDGPSALPWVSAMVARDGRSVTVYAGTSAQCKELVQPQVAIAGQDGTQVTVAVQARVLAAVDCTTTGTAVPLVLSLPEPLGGRVLRDAASGELPPTYFERDLPGLGSDERWSPHPGQWASTDEHWYQGYNGPEGSHFTVSAGRTAEVTRPAGGAAVTIGAHDGVVTGAAGTSWTLWWTAGQVTYSLRLTPAEGSTFTLEQFRREVARLAWS
;
A
#
# COMPACT_ATOMS: atom_id res chain seq x y z
N MET A 1 1.93 -25.34 65.56
CA MET A 1 0.61 -24.88 65.99
C MET A 1 0.27 -23.73 65.06
N GLU A 2 -0.71 -23.96 64.17
CA GLU A 2 -1.39 -23.04 63.23
C GLU A 2 -0.47 -22.35 62.18
N ILE A 3 -0.40 -22.76 60.90
CA ILE A 3 -1.35 -22.76 59.74
C ILE A 3 -2.01 -21.38 59.51
N GLU A 4 -1.62 -20.66 58.43
CA GLU A 4 -2.48 -20.46 57.24
C GLU A 4 -1.78 -19.72 56.08
N ASP A 5 -2.09 -20.22 54.88
CA ASP A 5 -1.78 -19.70 53.55
C ASP A 5 -2.47 -18.37 53.25
N GLY A 6 -1.87 -17.58 52.34
CA GLY A 6 -2.46 -16.34 51.85
C GLY A 6 -2.05 -16.02 50.41
N LEU A 7 -2.55 -16.81 49.45
CA LEU A 7 -2.61 -16.47 48.03
C LEU A 7 -3.46 -15.22 47.81
N SER A 8 -2.98 -14.28 46.99
CA SER A 8 -3.77 -13.19 46.42
C SER A 8 -3.76 -13.30 44.90
N GLU A 9 -4.85 -13.83 44.35
CA GLU A 9 -5.26 -13.59 42.97
C GLU A 9 -6.25 -12.41 42.91
N PRO A 10 -6.26 -11.64 41.80
CA PRO A 10 -7.08 -10.46 41.61
C PRO A 10 -8.51 -10.78 41.12
N PRO A 11 -9.50 -9.91 41.39
CA PRO A 11 -10.86 -10.11 40.90
C PRO A 11 -11.07 -9.66 39.44
N ALA A 12 -11.81 -10.56 38.76
CA ALA A 12 -12.56 -10.50 37.51
C ALA A 12 -13.14 -9.14 37.04
N ASP A 13 -12.82 -8.83 35.78
CA ASP A 13 -13.68 -8.85 34.58
C ASP A 13 -15.16 -8.34 34.66
N ARG A 14 -15.48 -7.52 33.63
CA ARG A 14 -16.77 -7.21 32.97
C ARG A 14 -17.62 -6.01 33.41
N ALA A 15 -17.49 -4.95 32.62
CA ALA A 15 -18.57 -4.04 32.25
C ALA A 15 -19.41 -4.65 31.11
N GLY A 16 -20.73 -4.50 31.15
CA GLY A 16 -21.59 -4.89 30.02
C GLY A 16 -23.07 -4.70 30.29
N HIS A 17 -23.60 -3.53 29.91
CA HIS A 17 -25.00 -3.15 29.97
C HIS A 17 -25.97 -4.18 29.35
N HIS A 18 -26.87 -4.72 30.17
CA HIS A 18 -28.09 -5.37 29.71
C HIS A 18 -29.16 -4.33 29.39
N ARG A 19 -29.53 -4.21 28.12
CA ARG A 19 -30.74 -3.51 27.69
C ARG A 19 -31.43 -4.35 26.62
N ARG A 20 -32.58 -4.94 26.95
CA ARG A 20 -33.73 -5.18 26.04
C ARG A 20 -34.80 -6.08 26.67
N THR A 21 -35.95 -5.47 26.89
CA THR A 21 -37.32 -6.00 26.99
C THR A 21 -38.18 -4.79 26.58
N THR A 22 -39.28 -4.82 25.82
CA THR A 22 -40.31 -5.79 25.40
C THR A 22 -41.10 -5.05 24.28
N LEU A 23 -41.39 -5.65 23.13
CA LEU A 23 -42.66 -6.32 22.73
C LEU A 23 -43.93 -5.44 22.70
N ALA A 24 -44.57 -5.34 21.52
CA ALA A 24 -46.02 -5.35 21.21
C ALA A 24 -46.29 -4.48 19.94
N VAL A 25 -46.63 -5.01 18.75
CA VAL A 25 -47.85 -5.72 18.28
C VAL A 25 -48.94 -4.78 17.76
N ALA A 26 -49.41 -5.12 16.54
CA ALA A 26 -50.72 -4.84 15.90
C ALA A 26 -51.05 -3.39 15.51
N ALA A 27 -51.90 -3.10 14.53
CA ALA A 27 -52.47 -3.77 13.36
C ALA A 27 -53.26 -2.66 12.61
N ALA A 28 -53.64 -2.96 11.38
CA ALA A 28 -54.35 -2.08 10.44
C ALA A 28 -55.63 -1.41 10.99
N ALA A 29 -56.02 -0.25 10.42
CA ALA A 29 -57.02 -0.18 9.35
C ALA A 29 -57.74 1.20 9.22
N ILE A 30 -57.93 1.62 7.95
CA ILE A 30 -59.06 2.37 7.35
C ILE A 30 -59.20 3.88 7.59
N GLY A 31 -59.38 4.62 6.47
CA GLY A 31 -60.48 5.60 6.37
C GLY A 31 -60.21 6.92 5.65
N LEU A 32 -60.55 6.96 4.35
CA LEU A 32 -60.71 8.13 3.46
C LEU A 32 -61.30 9.40 4.10
N ALA A 33 -60.72 10.57 3.78
CA ALA A 33 -61.44 11.73 3.23
C ALA A 33 -60.46 12.87 2.89
N LEU A 34 -60.43 13.29 1.61
CA LEU A 34 -60.54 14.68 1.12
C LEU A 34 -60.01 14.75 -0.31
N VAL A 35 -60.89 14.34 -1.23
CA VAL A 35 -60.92 14.78 -2.62
C VAL A 35 -61.17 16.30 -2.61
N GLY A 36 -60.31 17.10 -3.22
CA GLY A 36 -60.65 18.52 -3.40
C GLY A 36 -59.54 19.51 -3.79
N SER A 37 -58.26 19.14 -3.88
CA SER A 37 -57.20 20.14 -4.13
C SER A 37 -56.02 19.70 -5.01
N PHE A 38 -56.04 18.48 -5.56
CA PHE A 38 -54.91 17.96 -6.34
C PHE A 38 -54.91 18.31 -7.83
N LEU A 39 -56.04 18.77 -8.42
CA LEU A 39 -56.13 18.98 -9.87
C LEU A 39 -55.68 20.38 -10.35
N LEU A 40 -55.37 21.32 -9.46
CA LEU A 40 -54.89 22.66 -9.83
C LEU A 40 -53.38 22.89 -9.61
N ARG A 41 -52.65 21.91 -9.04
CA ARG A 41 -51.18 21.95 -8.97
C ARG A 41 -50.46 21.12 -10.04
N GLN A 42 -51.15 20.24 -10.74
CA GLN A 42 -50.53 19.41 -11.79
C GLN A 42 -50.31 20.13 -13.14
N GLN A 43 -50.86 21.33 -13.35
CA GLN A 43 -50.66 22.08 -14.61
C GLN A 43 -49.44 23.03 -14.62
N ARG A 44 -48.61 23.05 -13.57
CA ARG A 44 -47.34 23.80 -13.53
C ARG A 44 -46.07 22.95 -13.52
N ALA A 45 -46.20 21.63 -13.70
CA ALA A 45 -45.05 20.72 -13.72
C ALA A 45 -44.98 19.91 -15.04
N THR A 46 -45.37 20.53 -16.15
CA THR A 46 -45.03 20.05 -17.50
C THR A 46 -44.12 21.04 -18.19
N GLU A 47 -43.14 21.57 -17.44
CA GLU A 47 -41.89 21.96 -18.07
C GLU A 47 -41.16 20.66 -18.37
N GLN A 48 -41.28 20.24 -19.63
CA GLN A 48 -40.57 19.11 -20.19
C GLN A 48 -39.08 19.43 -20.07
N VAL A 49 -38.49 19.07 -18.92
CA VAL A 49 -37.05 18.98 -18.75
C VAL A 49 -36.62 18.00 -19.84
N ALA A 50 -36.04 18.55 -20.91
CA ALA A 50 -35.39 17.75 -21.93
C ALA A 50 -34.51 16.72 -21.20
N PRO A 51 -34.50 15.44 -21.60
CA PRO A 51 -33.62 14.47 -20.97
C PRO A 51 -32.23 15.09 -20.94
N ALA A 52 -31.70 15.31 -19.73
CA ALA A 52 -30.36 15.82 -19.57
C ALA A 52 -29.49 14.90 -20.43
N LYS A 53 -28.89 15.47 -21.48
CA LYS A 53 -27.92 14.77 -22.31
C LYS A 53 -26.98 14.10 -21.30
N PRO A 54 -26.83 12.76 -21.29
CA PRO A 54 -25.89 12.15 -20.37
C PRO A 54 -24.57 12.89 -20.56
N ALA A 55 -24.03 13.40 -19.46
CA ALA A 55 -22.71 14.03 -19.49
C ALA A 55 -21.79 13.09 -20.26
N PRO A 56 -20.90 13.60 -21.13
CA PRO A 56 -19.94 12.75 -21.82
C PRO A 56 -19.31 11.85 -20.76
N THR A 57 -19.45 10.55 -20.95
CA THR A 57 -18.76 9.58 -20.11
C THR A 57 -17.30 9.79 -20.45
N ASP A 58 -16.61 10.60 -19.66
CA ASP A 58 -15.20 10.90 -19.89
C ASP A 58 -14.47 9.58 -20.07
N GLY A 59 -13.86 9.42 -21.24
CA GLY A 59 -13.13 8.23 -21.59
C GLY A 59 -11.96 8.00 -20.64
N PRO A 60 -11.35 6.81 -20.65
CA PRO A 60 -10.11 6.60 -19.94
C PRO A 60 -9.08 7.67 -20.35
N SER A 61 -8.50 8.32 -19.36
CA SER A 61 -7.48 9.35 -19.54
C SER A 61 -6.11 8.77 -19.25
N ALA A 62 -5.07 9.30 -19.91
CA ALA A 62 -3.69 8.96 -19.57
C ALA A 62 -3.39 9.45 -18.14
N LEU A 63 -2.83 8.56 -17.32
CA LEU A 63 -2.49 8.85 -15.94
C LEU A 63 -0.99 8.70 -15.72
N PRO A 64 -0.37 9.65 -15.00
CA PRO A 64 1.00 9.48 -14.58
C PRO A 64 1.11 8.36 -13.55
N TRP A 65 2.27 7.71 -13.51
CA TRP A 65 2.63 6.73 -12.49
C TRP A 65 3.85 7.22 -11.71
N VAL A 66 3.95 6.82 -10.44
CA VAL A 66 4.86 7.46 -9.46
C VAL A 66 6.15 6.68 -9.25
N SER A 67 6.13 5.36 -9.47
CA SER A 67 7.30 4.50 -9.37
C SER A 67 7.04 3.16 -10.06
N ALA A 68 8.11 2.38 -10.25
CA ALA A 68 8.02 1.04 -10.80
C ALA A 68 8.92 0.05 -10.03
N MET A 69 8.46 -1.21 -9.93
CA MET A 69 9.24 -2.34 -9.47
C MET A 69 9.45 -3.31 -10.64
N VAL A 70 10.69 -3.68 -10.90
CA VAL A 70 11.08 -4.65 -11.91
C VAL A 70 11.42 -5.96 -11.21
N ALA A 71 10.73 -7.03 -11.62
CA ALA A 71 10.93 -8.36 -11.06
C ALA A 71 12.34 -8.89 -11.32
N ARG A 72 12.74 -9.93 -10.57
CA ARG A 72 14.09 -10.52 -10.69
C ARG A 72 14.45 -10.99 -12.11
N ASP A 73 13.47 -11.44 -12.89
CA ASP A 73 13.66 -11.86 -14.29
C ASP A 73 13.87 -10.69 -15.27
N GLY A 74 13.67 -9.45 -14.80
CA GLY A 74 13.75 -8.23 -15.60
C GLY A 74 12.58 -8.02 -16.55
N ARG A 75 11.61 -8.93 -16.64
CA ARG A 75 10.52 -8.92 -17.64
C ARG A 75 9.20 -8.48 -17.05
N SER A 76 8.88 -8.90 -15.84
CA SER A 76 7.68 -8.42 -15.15
C SER A 76 7.95 -7.05 -14.54
N VAL A 77 7.12 -6.07 -14.87
CA VAL A 77 7.19 -4.70 -14.33
C VAL A 77 5.87 -4.37 -13.68
N THR A 78 5.91 -3.97 -12.42
CA THR A 78 4.77 -3.42 -11.69
C THR A 78 4.94 -1.90 -11.64
N VAL A 79 4.05 -1.16 -12.31
CA VAL A 79 3.97 0.29 -12.17
C VAL A 79 2.94 0.64 -11.11
N TYR A 80 3.24 1.65 -10.31
CA TYR A 80 2.35 2.12 -9.26
C TYR A 80 1.71 3.44 -9.72
N ALA A 81 0.42 3.40 -9.98
CA ALA A 81 -0.34 4.54 -10.49
C ALA A 81 -1.39 4.98 -9.48
N GLY A 82 -1.45 6.27 -9.20
CA GLY A 82 -2.41 6.83 -8.27
C GLY A 82 -2.69 8.28 -8.59
N THR A 83 -3.62 8.87 -7.86
CA THR A 83 -3.95 10.30 -7.98
C THR A 83 -3.64 10.98 -6.66
N SER A 84 -2.95 12.13 -6.74
CA SER A 84 -2.72 13.00 -5.58
C SER A 84 -3.96 13.83 -5.23
N ALA A 85 -5.01 13.78 -6.06
CA ALA A 85 -6.26 14.47 -5.79
C ALA A 85 -7.03 13.79 -4.66
N GLN A 86 -7.44 14.59 -3.67
CA GLN A 86 -8.22 14.11 -2.53
C GLN A 86 -9.57 13.54 -2.95
N CYS A 87 -9.98 12.46 -2.28
CA CYS A 87 -11.26 11.78 -2.49
C CYS A 87 -11.55 11.38 -3.95
N LYS A 88 -10.53 10.88 -4.65
CA LYS A 88 -10.63 10.31 -6.00
C LYS A 88 -10.23 8.85 -6.01
N GLU A 89 -10.85 8.07 -6.89
CA GLU A 89 -10.50 6.67 -7.13
C GLU A 89 -10.24 6.41 -8.63
N LEU A 90 -9.40 5.42 -8.90
CA LEU A 90 -9.12 4.96 -10.25
C LEU A 90 -10.06 3.81 -10.61
N VAL A 91 -10.87 4.00 -11.65
CA VAL A 91 -11.80 3.00 -12.16
C VAL A 91 -11.25 2.36 -13.43
N GLN A 92 -11.18 1.02 -13.42
CA GLN A 92 -10.66 0.21 -14.51
C GLN A 92 -9.26 0.63 -14.99
N PRO A 93 -8.26 0.75 -14.09
CA PRO A 93 -6.92 1.09 -14.50
C PRO A 93 -6.32 -0.01 -15.37
N GLN A 94 -5.69 0.39 -16.46
CA GLN A 94 -5.02 -0.46 -17.43
C GLN A 94 -3.61 0.06 -17.66
N VAL A 95 -2.68 -0.87 -17.90
CA VAL A 95 -1.29 -0.55 -18.22
C VAL A 95 -0.92 -1.21 -19.54
N ALA A 96 -0.15 -0.49 -20.37
CA ALA A 96 0.37 -1.02 -21.62
C ALA A 96 1.74 -0.40 -21.95
N ILE A 97 2.50 -1.11 -22.79
CA ILE A 97 3.71 -0.57 -23.42
C ILE A 97 3.26 0.34 -24.56
N ALA A 98 3.55 1.63 -24.45
CA ALA A 98 3.23 2.62 -25.49
C ALA A 98 4.34 2.74 -26.54
N GLY A 99 5.58 2.37 -26.19
CA GLY A 99 6.72 2.35 -27.09
C GLY A 99 7.94 1.72 -26.43
N GLN A 100 8.88 1.24 -27.22
CA GLN A 100 10.17 0.75 -26.72
C GLN A 100 11.24 0.90 -27.80
N ASP A 101 12.47 1.17 -27.35
CA ASP A 101 13.66 1.18 -28.17
C ASP A 101 14.85 0.57 -27.38
N GLY A 102 16.07 0.68 -27.92
CA GLY A 102 17.27 0.14 -27.27
C GLY A 102 17.70 0.83 -25.98
N THR A 103 17.07 1.95 -25.61
CA THR A 103 17.44 2.80 -24.47
C THR A 103 16.33 2.98 -23.45
N GLN A 104 15.06 2.88 -23.86
CA GLN A 104 13.92 3.11 -22.98
C GLN A 104 12.69 2.27 -23.34
N VAL A 105 11.83 2.08 -22.35
CA VAL A 105 10.48 1.55 -22.50
C VAL A 105 9.49 2.58 -21.97
N THR A 106 8.58 3.04 -22.82
CA THR A 106 7.53 3.98 -22.46
C THR A 106 6.28 3.22 -22.03
N VAL A 107 5.85 3.44 -20.80
CA VAL A 107 4.69 2.78 -20.18
C VAL A 107 3.55 3.78 -20.07
N ALA A 108 2.39 3.42 -20.63
CA ALA A 108 1.16 4.18 -20.50
C ALA A 108 0.23 3.52 -19.49
N VAL A 109 -0.29 4.33 -18.57
CA VAL A 109 -1.40 3.95 -17.70
C VAL A 109 -2.64 4.72 -18.13
N GLN A 110 -3.77 4.02 -18.23
CA GLN A 110 -5.06 4.60 -18.56
C GLN A 110 -6.07 4.22 -17.48
N ALA A 111 -6.82 5.19 -16.95
CA ALA A 111 -7.98 4.89 -16.11
C ALA A 111 -9.01 6.01 -16.19
N ARG A 112 -10.19 5.76 -15.63
CA ARG A 112 -11.14 6.82 -15.31
C ARG A 112 -10.92 7.28 -13.88
N VAL A 113 -10.90 8.60 -13.65
CA VAL A 113 -10.77 9.17 -12.30
C VAL A 113 -12.12 9.68 -11.86
N LEU A 114 -12.74 9.00 -10.90
CA LEU A 114 -14.04 9.38 -10.36
C LEU A 114 -13.92 9.92 -8.94
N ALA A 115 -14.95 10.62 -8.48
CA ALA A 115 -15.09 10.92 -7.06
C ALA A 115 -15.34 9.63 -6.29
N ALA A 116 -14.53 9.36 -5.26
CA ALA A 116 -14.71 8.19 -4.43
C ALA A 116 -15.97 8.34 -3.57
N VAL A 117 -16.72 7.26 -3.39
CA VAL A 117 -17.88 7.22 -2.49
C VAL A 117 -17.44 7.21 -1.02
N ASP A 118 -16.26 6.65 -0.76
CA ASP A 118 -15.60 6.62 0.54
C ASP A 118 -14.16 7.13 0.40
N CYS A 119 -13.83 8.20 1.12
CA CYS A 119 -12.50 8.82 1.04
C CYS A 119 -11.45 8.11 1.93
N THR A 120 -11.84 7.14 2.77
CA THR A 120 -10.95 6.50 3.76
C THR A 120 -9.77 5.74 3.15
N THR A 121 -9.87 5.35 1.88
CA THR A 121 -8.85 4.59 1.14
C THR A 121 -8.23 5.38 -0.02
N THR A 122 -8.44 6.70 -0.06
CA THR A 122 -7.98 7.55 -1.17
C THR A 122 -6.52 7.97 -1.01
N GLY A 123 -5.86 8.30 -2.12
CA GLY A 123 -4.42 8.58 -2.14
C GLY A 123 -3.53 7.34 -2.22
N THR A 124 -4.12 6.18 -2.50
CA THR A 124 -3.42 4.91 -2.67
C THR A 124 -3.02 4.68 -4.12
N ALA A 125 -1.76 4.30 -4.35
CA ALA A 125 -1.34 3.86 -5.68
C ALA A 125 -1.81 2.42 -5.91
N VAL A 126 -2.31 2.17 -7.12
CA VAL A 126 -2.72 0.86 -7.61
C VAL A 126 -1.54 0.21 -8.33
N PRO A 127 -1.15 -1.02 -7.94
CA PRO A 127 -0.14 -1.78 -8.68
C PRO A 127 -0.73 -2.30 -9.99
N LEU A 128 -0.06 -2.03 -11.10
CA LEU A 128 -0.44 -2.52 -12.43
C LEU A 128 0.74 -3.27 -13.03
N VAL A 129 0.53 -4.54 -13.33
CA VAL A 129 1.57 -5.44 -13.82
C VAL A 129 1.53 -5.50 -15.34
N LEU A 130 2.69 -5.36 -15.97
CA LEU A 130 2.90 -5.60 -17.39
C LEU A 130 4.10 -6.52 -17.60
N SER A 131 4.13 -7.20 -18.75
CA SER A 131 5.25 -8.06 -19.14
C SER A 131 5.98 -7.47 -20.35
N LEU A 132 7.29 -7.29 -20.20
CA LEU A 132 8.16 -6.85 -21.27
C LEU A 132 8.50 -8.01 -22.22
N PRO A 133 8.56 -7.76 -23.54
CA PRO A 133 9.00 -8.77 -24.50
C PRO A 133 10.42 -9.28 -24.20
N GLU A 134 11.31 -8.39 -23.77
CA GLU A 134 12.70 -8.67 -23.38
C GLU A 134 12.98 -8.08 -21.99
N PRO A 135 13.91 -8.66 -21.20
CA PRO A 135 14.29 -8.11 -19.91
C PRO A 135 14.71 -6.63 -20.00
N LEU A 136 14.30 -5.79 -19.05
CA LEU A 136 14.54 -4.34 -19.07
C LEU A 136 16.04 -4.02 -19.30
N GLY A 137 16.93 -4.76 -18.64
CA GLY A 137 18.37 -4.62 -18.81
C GLY A 137 18.84 -3.22 -18.39
N GLY A 138 19.61 -2.57 -19.26
CA GLY A 138 20.08 -1.19 -19.06
C GLY A 138 19.11 -0.10 -19.52
N ARG A 139 17.91 -0.46 -19.99
CA ARG A 139 16.89 0.50 -20.44
C ARG A 139 16.21 1.17 -19.26
N VAL A 140 15.74 2.39 -19.46
CA VAL A 140 14.95 3.12 -18.46
C VAL A 140 13.44 2.99 -18.71
N LEU A 141 12.64 3.09 -17.66
CA LEU A 141 11.19 3.22 -17.78
C LEU A 141 10.81 4.70 -17.87
N ARG A 142 9.98 5.05 -18.85
CA ARG A 142 9.45 6.40 -19.05
C ARG A 142 7.94 6.40 -18.95
N ASP A 143 7.40 7.40 -18.28
CA ASP A 143 5.96 7.60 -18.22
C ASP A 143 5.44 8.25 -19.52
N ALA A 144 4.44 7.63 -20.15
CA ALA A 144 3.82 8.17 -21.35
C ALA A 144 3.00 9.44 -21.10
N ALA A 145 2.42 9.60 -19.90
CA ALA A 145 1.54 10.71 -19.58
C ALA A 145 2.32 11.99 -19.24
N SER A 146 3.33 11.87 -18.37
CA SER A 146 4.17 13.01 -17.96
C SER A 146 5.42 13.21 -18.83
N GLY A 147 5.90 12.15 -19.49
CA GLY A 147 7.20 12.13 -20.15
C GLY A 147 8.38 11.99 -19.19
N GLU A 148 8.14 11.87 -17.88
CA GLU A 148 9.19 11.80 -16.86
C GLU A 148 9.80 10.40 -16.74
N LEU A 149 10.87 10.30 -15.94
CA LEU A 149 11.52 9.04 -15.55
C LEU A 149 11.28 8.80 -14.05
N PRO A 150 10.10 8.30 -13.65
CA PRO A 150 9.87 7.98 -12.24
C PRO A 150 10.85 6.90 -11.75
N PRO A 151 11.14 6.84 -10.44
CA PRO A 151 12.11 5.90 -9.91
C PRO A 151 11.73 4.46 -10.23
N THR A 152 12.75 3.70 -10.62
CA THR A 152 12.64 2.27 -10.94
C THR A 152 13.46 1.48 -9.93
N TYR A 153 12.79 0.59 -9.23
CA TYR A 153 13.33 -0.32 -8.24
C TYR A 153 13.46 -1.72 -8.84
N PHE A 154 14.41 -2.50 -8.35
CA PHE A 154 14.62 -3.87 -8.81
C PHE A 154 14.52 -4.86 -7.65
N GLU A 155 13.74 -5.93 -7.84
CA GLU A 155 13.63 -7.02 -6.87
C GLU A 155 14.94 -7.81 -6.73
N ARG A 156 15.78 -7.84 -7.76
CA ARG A 156 17.10 -8.48 -7.65
C ARG A 156 17.92 -7.87 -6.52
N ASP A 157 17.85 -6.55 -6.34
CA ASP A 157 18.60 -5.82 -5.33
C ASP A 157 17.98 -5.94 -3.92
N LEU A 158 16.87 -6.69 -3.77
CA LEU A 158 16.19 -6.95 -2.51
C LEU A 158 16.52 -8.36 -1.97
N PRO A 159 16.45 -8.57 -0.65
CA PRO A 159 16.48 -9.92 -0.09
C PRO A 159 15.25 -10.72 -0.53
N GLY A 160 15.41 -12.04 -0.69
CA GLY A 160 14.34 -12.98 -1.00
C GLY A 160 13.43 -13.29 0.17
N LEU A 161 12.86 -12.28 0.84
CA LEU A 161 12.00 -12.48 2.02
C LEU A 161 10.77 -13.35 1.72
N GLY A 162 10.19 -13.23 0.52
CA GLY A 162 9.08 -14.09 0.10
C GLY A 162 9.45 -15.56 -0.12
N SER A 163 10.74 -15.91 -0.13
CA SER A 163 11.21 -17.31 -0.20
C SER A 163 11.54 -17.92 1.16
N ASP A 164 11.58 -17.11 2.23
CA ASP A 164 11.71 -17.60 3.60
C ASP A 164 10.30 -17.69 4.20
N GLU A 165 9.77 -18.90 4.36
CA GLU A 165 8.40 -19.17 4.84
C GLU A 165 8.11 -18.59 6.24
N ARG A 166 9.14 -18.21 7.00
CA ARG A 166 8.98 -17.52 8.29
C ARG A 166 8.47 -16.09 8.14
N TRP A 167 8.65 -15.49 6.96
CA TRP A 167 8.30 -14.10 6.69
C TRP A 167 7.12 -14.06 5.72
N SER A 168 5.98 -13.61 6.22
CA SER A 168 4.78 -13.45 5.39
C SER A 168 4.59 -11.99 5.02
N PRO A 169 4.37 -11.67 3.73
CA PRO A 169 4.14 -10.28 3.33
C PRO A 169 2.85 -9.76 3.96
N HIS A 170 2.90 -8.55 4.48
CA HIS A 170 1.69 -7.88 4.94
C HIS A 170 0.87 -7.41 3.73
N PRO A 171 -0.39 -7.81 3.60
CA PRO A 171 -1.24 -7.41 2.47
C PRO A 171 -1.44 -5.89 2.48
N GLY A 172 -1.28 -5.25 1.32
CA GLY A 172 -1.65 -3.85 1.12
C GLY A 172 -0.62 -2.79 1.54
N GLN A 173 0.66 -3.13 1.74
CA GLN A 173 1.64 -2.15 2.24
C GLN A 173 2.13 -1.14 1.21
N TRP A 174 2.04 -1.39 -0.10
CA TRP A 174 2.30 -0.33 -1.07
C TRP A 174 1.00 0.40 -1.44
N ALA A 175 0.65 1.40 -0.64
CA ALA A 175 -0.56 2.20 -0.80
C ALA A 175 -0.22 3.70 -0.81
N SER A 176 1.00 4.08 -1.20
CA SER A 176 1.42 5.47 -1.26
C SER A 176 1.53 5.97 -2.70
N THR A 177 1.17 7.24 -2.90
CA THR A 177 1.40 8.00 -4.14
C THR A 177 2.74 8.75 -4.10
N ASP A 178 3.56 8.50 -3.09
CA ASP A 178 4.94 8.95 -3.08
C ASP A 178 5.84 8.09 -3.98
N GLU A 179 7.03 8.60 -4.22
CA GLU A 179 8.05 7.92 -5.00
C GLU A 179 8.71 6.75 -4.23
N HIS A 180 8.51 6.60 -2.90
CA HIS A 180 9.37 5.83 -1.99
C HIS A 180 8.90 4.40 -1.72
N TRP A 181 9.30 3.38 -2.49
CA TRP A 181 8.83 2.01 -2.30
C TRP A 181 9.01 1.42 -0.87
N TYR A 182 8.02 0.72 -0.32
CA TYR A 182 8.17 -0.10 0.90
C TYR A 182 7.24 -1.33 0.93
N GLN A 183 7.68 -2.37 1.63
CA GLN A 183 6.92 -3.60 1.88
C GLN A 183 7.31 -4.19 3.23
N GLY A 184 6.31 -4.53 4.04
CA GLY A 184 6.49 -5.12 5.35
C GLY A 184 6.14 -6.60 5.37
N TYR A 185 6.72 -7.29 6.35
CA TYR A 185 6.64 -8.73 6.52
C TYR A 185 6.47 -9.04 8.00
N ASN A 186 5.47 -9.86 8.32
CA ASN A 186 5.31 -10.42 9.65
C ASN A 186 6.27 -11.59 9.79
N GLY A 187 7.01 -11.61 10.90
CA GLY A 187 8.00 -12.62 11.21
C GLY A 187 7.65 -13.46 12.44
N PRO A 188 8.57 -14.35 12.82
CA PRO A 188 8.46 -15.14 14.03
C PRO A 188 8.28 -14.27 15.28
N GLU A 189 7.53 -14.81 16.26
CA GLU A 189 7.37 -14.23 17.59
C GLU A 189 6.83 -12.78 17.59
N GLY A 190 6.15 -12.36 16.51
CA GLY A 190 5.60 -11.00 16.38
C GLY A 190 6.62 -9.95 15.93
N SER A 191 7.81 -10.36 15.49
CA SER A 191 8.77 -9.47 14.83
C SER A 191 8.27 -9.00 13.46
N HIS A 192 8.81 -7.88 12.98
CA HIS A 192 8.43 -7.31 11.69
C HIS A 192 9.66 -6.85 10.91
N PHE A 193 9.76 -7.24 9.64
CA PHE A 193 10.68 -6.62 8.69
C PHE A 193 9.95 -5.56 7.87
N THR A 194 10.55 -4.39 7.70
CA THR A 194 10.16 -3.41 6.69
C THR A 194 11.29 -3.27 5.70
N VAL A 195 11.02 -3.53 4.43
CA VAL A 195 11.91 -3.21 3.31
C VAL A 195 11.46 -1.88 2.73
N SER A 196 12.39 -1.00 2.37
CA SER A 196 12.09 0.21 1.60
C SER A 196 13.15 0.54 0.58
N ALA A 197 12.80 1.37 -0.39
CA ALA A 197 13.67 1.90 -1.43
C ALA A 197 13.28 3.35 -1.75
N GLY A 198 14.27 4.18 -2.04
CA GLY A 198 14.06 5.57 -2.45
C GLY A 198 15.23 6.07 -3.29
N ARG A 199 15.04 7.21 -3.96
CA ARG A 199 16.13 7.89 -4.66
C ARG A 199 17.22 8.26 -3.66
N THR A 200 18.46 7.93 -3.96
CA THR A 200 19.59 8.15 -3.04
C THR A 200 19.75 9.62 -2.65
N ALA A 201 19.43 10.55 -3.56
CA ALA A 201 19.47 11.99 -3.29
C ALA A 201 18.45 12.44 -2.23
N GLU A 202 17.40 11.66 -1.98
CA GLU A 202 16.28 11.99 -1.09
C GLU A 202 16.36 11.22 0.24
N VAL A 203 17.11 10.11 0.28
CA VAL A 203 17.24 9.29 1.47
C VAL A 203 18.21 9.91 2.48
N THR A 204 17.67 10.32 3.63
CA THR A 204 18.49 10.75 4.78
C THR A 204 18.86 9.53 5.63
N ARG A 205 20.13 9.13 5.59
CA ARG A 205 20.67 8.06 6.44
C ARG A 205 21.23 8.65 7.75
N PRO A 206 21.00 7.99 8.91
CA PRO A 206 21.69 8.36 10.15
C PRO A 206 23.23 8.36 9.98
N ALA A 207 23.91 9.29 10.64
CA ALA A 207 25.36 9.34 10.63
C ALA A 207 25.96 8.19 11.47
N GLY A 208 27.02 7.57 10.95
CA GLY A 208 27.67 6.42 11.58
C GLY A 208 26.98 5.08 11.30
N GLY A 209 27.53 4.01 11.87
CA GLY A 209 27.04 2.65 11.68
C GLY A 209 28.17 1.66 11.47
N ALA A 210 27.84 0.38 11.57
CA ALA A 210 28.81 -0.70 11.32
C ALA A 210 28.69 -1.15 9.86
N ALA A 211 29.80 -1.14 9.14
CA ALA A 211 29.87 -1.71 7.79
C ALA A 211 29.58 -3.21 7.82
N VAL A 212 28.90 -3.69 6.79
CA VAL A 212 28.61 -5.11 6.57
C VAL A 212 28.52 -5.36 5.07
N THR A 213 28.90 -6.56 4.62
CA THR A 213 28.68 -6.99 3.24
C THR A 213 27.47 -7.92 3.19
N ILE A 214 26.57 -7.69 2.23
CA ILE A 214 25.31 -8.42 2.02
C ILE A 214 25.15 -8.79 0.55
N GLY A 215 25.22 -10.08 0.22
CA GLY A 215 25.28 -10.51 -1.18
C GLY A 215 26.42 -9.81 -1.92
N ALA A 216 26.10 -9.16 -3.04
CA ALA A 216 27.04 -8.36 -3.82
C ALA A 216 27.20 -6.89 -3.36
N HIS A 217 26.56 -6.48 -2.26
CA HIS A 217 26.51 -5.07 -1.84
C HIS A 217 27.27 -4.81 -0.53
N ASP A 218 27.88 -3.63 -0.45
CA ASP A 218 28.31 -3.06 0.82
C ASP A 218 27.15 -2.29 1.46
N GLY A 219 26.95 -2.55 2.74
CA GLY A 219 25.88 -1.96 3.53
C GLY A 219 26.37 -1.38 4.85
N VAL A 220 25.49 -0.62 5.49
CA VAL A 220 25.71 -0.01 6.80
C VAL A 220 24.56 -0.37 7.71
N VAL A 221 24.87 -0.91 8.89
CA VAL A 221 23.88 -1.16 9.94
C VAL A 221 23.85 0.01 10.91
N THR A 222 22.65 0.52 11.13
CA THR A 222 22.32 1.57 12.11
C THR A 222 21.22 1.09 13.04
N GLY A 223 21.06 1.75 14.20
CA GLY A 223 19.99 1.46 15.14
C GLY A 223 20.51 1.17 16.54
N ALA A 224 19.62 0.66 17.39
CA ALA A 224 19.93 0.32 18.76
C ALA A 224 19.02 -0.79 19.27
N ALA A 225 19.52 -1.53 20.27
CA ALA A 225 18.72 -2.54 20.96
C ALA A 225 17.45 -1.92 21.58
N GLY A 226 16.35 -2.66 21.52
CA GLY A 226 15.04 -2.23 22.05
C GLY A 226 14.26 -1.23 21.18
N THR A 227 14.81 -0.79 20.04
CA THR A 227 14.07 0.02 19.07
C THR A 227 13.94 -0.71 17.74
N SER A 228 14.95 -0.63 16.90
CA SER A 228 15.05 -1.39 15.65
C SER A 228 16.51 -1.38 15.18
N TRP A 229 16.83 -2.34 14.32
CA TRP A 229 18.07 -2.34 13.55
C TRP A 229 17.72 -2.17 12.08
N THR A 230 18.43 -1.29 11.38
CA THR A 230 18.24 -1.04 9.95
C THR A 230 19.55 -1.23 9.21
N LEU A 231 19.51 -2.09 8.20
CA LEU A 231 20.56 -2.24 7.19
C LEU A 231 20.23 -1.33 6.01
N TRP A 232 21.21 -0.56 5.56
CA TRP A 232 21.12 0.32 4.40
C TRP A 232 22.13 -0.10 3.33
N TRP A 233 21.75 -0.13 2.07
CA TRP A 233 22.65 -0.37 0.94
C TRP A 233 22.23 0.44 -0.27
N THR A 234 23.15 0.65 -1.20
CA THR A 234 22.91 1.42 -2.41
C THR A 234 23.16 0.53 -3.62
N ALA A 235 22.24 0.58 -4.59
CA ALA A 235 22.41 -0.03 -5.90
C ALA A 235 22.06 1.00 -6.97
N GLY A 236 23.07 1.40 -7.76
CA GLY A 236 22.92 2.49 -8.74
C GLY A 236 22.53 3.82 -8.06
N GLN A 237 21.37 4.36 -8.43
CA GLN A 237 20.84 5.62 -7.90
C GLN A 237 19.80 5.41 -6.78
N VAL A 238 19.57 4.17 -6.36
CA VAL A 238 18.57 3.82 -5.33
C VAL A 238 19.27 3.44 -4.04
N THR A 239 18.76 3.97 -2.93
CA THR A 239 19.11 3.51 -1.60
C THR A 239 17.98 2.66 -1.05
N TYR A 240 18.33 1.47 -0.61
CA TYR A 240 17.45 0.49 -0.01
C TYR A 240 17.67 0.43 1.50
N SER A 241 16.63 0.02 2.22
CA SER A 241 16.73 -0.28 3.64
C SER A 241 15.94 -1.52 4.03
N LEU A 242 16.46 -2.25 5.01
CA LEU A 242 15.81 -3.40 5.65
C LEU A 242 15.84 -3.17 7.16
N ARG A 243 14.67 -2.92 7.74
CA ARG A 243 14.49 -2.66 9.17
C ARG A 243 13.86 -3.85 9.86
N LEU A 244 14.51 -4.37 10.90
CA LEU A 244 13.92 -5.32 11.83
C LEU A 244 13.41 -4.59 13.07
N THR A 245 12.11 -4.76 13.35
CA THR A 245 11.46 -4.28 14.58
C THR A 245 11.09 -5.49 15.44
N PRO A 246 11.47 -5.53 16.73
CA PRO A 246 11.05 -6.58 17.65
C PRO A 246 9.56 -6.50 17.95
N ALA A 247 9.01 -7.60 18.47
CA ALA A 247 7.68 -7.58 19.07
C ALA A 247 7.64 -6.61 20.28
N GLU A 248 6.44 -6.17 20.63
CA GLU A 248 6.25 -5.31 21.80
C GLU A 248 6.83 -5.96 23.07
N GLY A 249 7.59 -5.18 23.85
CA GLY A 249 8.28 -5.66 25.06
C GLY A 249 9.52 -6.53 24.81
N SER A 250 9.87 -6.83 23.55
CA SER A 250 11.05 -7.62 23.18
C SER A 250 12.19 -6.75 22.64
N THR A 251 13.40 -7.31 22.58
CA THR A 251 14.57 -6.60 22.02
C THR A 251 15.36 -7.51 21.10
N PHE A 252 15.98 -6.93 20.07
CA PHE A 252 17.01 -7.61 19.27
C PHE A 252 18.38 -7.00 19.55
N THR A 253 19.38 -7.84 19.73
CA THR A 253 20.79 -7.43 19.71
C THR A 253 21.26 -7.22 18.27
N LEU A 254 22.35 -6.46 18.09
CA LEU A 254 22.98 -6.32 16.77
C LEU A 254 23.41 -7.66 16.19
N GLU A 255 23.86 -8.60 17.04
CA GLU A 255 24.26 -9.93 16.61
C GLU A 255 23.07 -10.74 16.08
N GLN A 256 21.94 -10.72 16.79
CA GLN A 256 20.71 -11.37 16.32
C GLN A 256 20.21 -10.77 15.01
N PHE A 257 20.22 -9.44 14.88
CA PHE A 257 19.88 -8.78 13.63
C PHE A 257 20.77 -9.24 12.47
N ARG A 258 22.10 -9.22 12.65
CA ARG A 258 23.05 -9.69 11.64
C ARG A 258 22.82 -11.15 11.27
N ARG A 259 22.49 -11.99 12.25
CA ARG A 259 22.18 -13.40 12.03
C ARG A 259 20.91 -13.59 11.19
N GLU A 260 19.85 -12.81 11.45
CA GLU A 260 18.64 -12.86 10.63
C GLU A 260 18.90 -12.35 9.21
N VAL A 261 19.60 -11.23 9.04
CA VAL A 261 20.00 -10.70 7.72
C VAL A 261 20.82 -11.71 6.92
N ALA A 262 21.78 -12.37 7.56
CA ALA A 262 22.65 -13.36 6.92
C ALA A 262 21.92 -14.64 6.48
N ARG A 263 20.73 -14.92 7.03
CA ARG A 263 19.89 -16.06 6.63
C ARG A 263 19.03 -15.79 5.41
N LEU A 264 18.81 -14.51 5.08
CA LEU A 264 18.02 -14.14 3.91
C LEU A 264 18.77 -14.51 2.64
N ALA A 265 18.04 -14.93 1.61
CA ALA A 265 18.61 -15.12 0.29
C ALA A 265 18.92 -13.76 -0.33
N TRP A 266 20.20 -13.53 -0.66
CA TRP A 266 20.67 -12.36 -1.38
C TRP A 266 21.14 -12.78 -2.78
N SER A 267 20.98 -11.92 -3.78
CA SER A 267 21.58 -12.11 -5.10
C SER A 267 23.03 -11.64 -5.15
#